data_AF-A0A4D7C0S3-F1
#
_entry.id   AF-A0A4D7C0S3-F1
#
_cell.length_a   1.000
_cell.length_b   1.000
_cell.length_c   1.000
_cell.angle_alpha   90.00
_cell.angle_beta   90.00
_cell.angle_gamma   90.00
#
_symmetry.space_group_name_H-M   'P 1'
#
loop_
_entity.id
_entity.type
_entity.pdbx_description
1 polymer ?
#
loop_
_entity_poly.entity_id
_entity_poly.type
_entity_poly.pdbx_seq_one_letter_code
_entity_poly.pdbx_strand_id
1 'polypeptide(L)'
;MLGDLHVDIVFDFRSAQTMMSARTAKALQDAGLVRRAGSVGLWGPLPGVALPFERLAPAPGASVAGLPLLQPAARISEARAKELDAQAKAGTSTPEDELDTITVSADKKKDKRPAWLLFGADLLDRCSRVELDKPGRRWLLTCNLDGAQTAQR
;
A
#
# COMPACT_ATOMS: atom_id res chain seq x y z
N MET A 1 3.31 13.72 8.80
CA MET A 1 3.18 13.07 10.12
C MET A 1 1.80 12.42 10.18
N LEU A 2 1.73 11.14 10.53
CA LEU A 2 0.47 10.44 10.84
C LEU A 2 0.46 10.16 12.34
N GLY A 3 -0.11 11.07 13.14
CA GLY A 3 0.17 11.14 14.57
C GLY A 3 1.68 11.38 14.80
N ASP A 4 2.29 10.62 15.70
CA ASP A 4 3.74 10.68 15.99
C ASP A 4 4.61 9.90 14.98
N LEU A 5 3.99 9.29 13.96
CA LEU A 5 4.71 8.52 12.96
C LEU A 5 5.26 9.43 11.86
N HIS A 6 6.59 9.46 11.75
CA HIS A 6 7.27 9.92 10.54
C HIS A 6 7.07 8.89 9.43
N VAL A 7 6.57 9.33 8.28
CA VAL A 7 6.30 8.48 7.11
C VAL A 7 7.02 9.08 5.92
N ASP A 8 7.88 8.28 5.32
CA ASP A 8 8.55 8.62 4.07
C ASP A 8 7.56 8.47 2.91
N ILE A 9 7.29 9.56 2.20
CA ILE A 9 6.42 9.56 1.02
C ILE A 9 7.27 9.49 -0.24
N VAL A 10 6.98 8.52 -1.09
CA VAL A 10 7.69 8.25 -2.34
C VAL A 10 6.69 8.27 -3.51
N PHE A 11 7.12 8.77 -4.67
CA PHE A 11 6.37 8.60 -5.92
C PHE A 11 7.04 7.48 -6.73
N ASP A 12 6.31 6.39 -6.98
CA ASP A 12 6.83 5.21 -7.68
C ASP A 12 5.97 4.88 -8.89
N PHE A 13 6.45 5.29 -10.07
CA PHE A 13 5.78 5.09 -11.36
C PHE A 13 5.73 3.63 -11.82
N ARG A 14 6.35 2.70 -11.08
CA ARG A 14 6.34 1.27 -11.42
C ARG A 14 5.24 0.51 -10.68
N SER A 15 4.79 1.04 -9.55
CA SER A 15 3.75 0.41 -8.75
C SER A 15 2.39 0.76 -9.32
N ALA A 16 1.57 -0.23 -9.65
CA ALA A 16 0.22 0.01 -10.18
C ALA A 16 -0.71 0.72 -9.19
N GLN A 17 -0.44 0.58 -7.89
CA GLN A 17 -1.30 1.08 -6.82
C GLN A 17 -0.47 1.70 -5.68
N THR A 18 -1.12 2.48 -4.83
CA THR A 18 -0.49 3.06 -3.64
C THR A 18 -0.13 1.96 -2.65
N MET A 19 1.17 1.77 -2.39
CA MET A 19 1.65 0.76 -1.45
C MET A 19 2.18 1.41 -0.17
N MET A 20 2.15 0.67 0.93
CA MET A 20 2.72 1.14 2.19
C MET A 20 3.25 0.01 3.05
N SER A 21 4.08 0.38 4.02
CA SER A 21 4.52 -0.57 5.04
C SER A 21 3.35 -0.98 5.95
N ALA A 22 3.45 -2.15 6.58
CA ALA A 22 2.47 -2.59 7.59
C ALA A 22 2.28 -1.57 8.73
N ARG A 23 3.34 -0.83 9.08
CA ARG A 23 3.32 0.19 10.14
C ARG A 23 2.53 1.43 9.71
N THR A 24 2.74 1.91 8.48
CA THR A 24 1.95 3.02 7.92
C THR A 24 0.49 2.62 7.80
N ALA A 25 0.21 1.41 7.29
CA ALA A 25 -1.14 0.88 7.20
C ALA A 25 -1.83 0.87 8.58
N LYS A 26 -1.15 0.35 9.61
CA LYS A 26 -1.68 0.37 10.98
C LYS A 26 -1.99 1.79 11.46
N ALA A 27 -1.10 2.75 11.24
CA ALA A 27 -1.34 4.14 11.63
C ALA A 27 -2.56 4.75 10.91
N LEU A 28 -2.74 4.47 9.63
CA LEU A 28 -3.92 4.91 8.87
C LEU A 28 -5.21 4.22 9.35
N GLN A 29 -5.14 2.95 9.74
CA GLN A 29 -6.27 2.22 10.31
C GLN A 29 -6.67 2.79 11.68
N ASP A 30 -5.69 3.02 12.55
CA ASP A 30 -5.90 3.60 13.88
C ASP A 30 -6.48 5.03 13.76
N ALA A 31 -6.14 5.76 12.69
CA ALA A 31 -6.71 7.06 12.35
C ALA A 31 -8.08 6.99 11.64
N GLY A 32 -8.63 5.80 11.37
CA GLY A 32 -9.91 5.62 10.68
C GLY A 32 -9.90 5.96 9.18
N LEU A 33 -8.72 6.14 8.58
CA LEU A 33 -8.59 6.53 7.16
C LEU A 33 -8.70 5.33 6.20
N VAL A 34 -8.41 4.13 6.68
CA VAL A 34 -8.49 2.90 5.89
C VAL A 34 -8.95 1.73 6.75
N ARG A 35 -9.50 0.69 6.12
CA ARG A 35 -9.78 -0.61 6.74
C ARG A 35 -9.17 -1.75 5.92
N ARG A 36 -8.90 -2.90 6.55
CA ARG A 36 -8.49 -4.11 5.82
C ARG A 36 -9.62 -4.57 4.90
N ALA A 37 -9.28 -4.93 3.66
CA ALA A 37 -10.24 -5.50 2.72
C ALA A 37 -10.20 -7.04 2.70
N GLY A 38 -9.19 -7.67 3.33
CA GLY A 38 -9.06 -9.13 3.40
C GLY A 38 -8.65 -9.80 2.09
N SER A 39 -8.39 -9.04 1.02
CA SER A 39 -7.91 -9.58 -0.25
C SER A 39 -6.41 -9.40 -0.41
N VAL A 40 -5.74 -10.47 -0.84
CA VAL A 40 -4.29 -10.53 -1.06
C VAL A 40 -3.97 -10.31 -2.54
N GLY A 41 -2.85 -9.66 -2.80
CA GLY A 41 -2.25 -9.60 -4.13
C GLY A 41 -0.73 -9.60 -4.07
N LEU A 42 -0.09 -9.57 -5.23
CA LEU A 42 1.37 -9.59 -5.37
C LEU A 42 1.87 -8.27 -5.94
N TRP A 43 2.83 -7.66 -5.25
CA TRP A 43 3.49 -6.45 -5.68
C TRP A 43 4.90 -6.78 -6.18
N GLY A 44 5.23 -6.31 -7.38
CA GLY A 44 6.54 -6.50 -8.00
C GLY A 44 7.39 -5.24 -7.98
N PRO A 45 8.09 -4.91 -6.88
CA PRO A 45 8.94 -3.71 -6.81
C PRO A 45 10.23 -3.82 -7.66
N LEU A 46 10.60 -5.05 -8.04
CA LEU A 46 11.82 -5.38 -8.76
C LEU A 46 11.54 -6.56 -9.71
N PRO A 47 12.26 -6.66 -10.85
CA PRO A 47 12.17 -7.83 -11.73
C PRO A 47 12.41 -9.14 -10.98
N GLY A 48 11.57 -10.15 -11.20
CA GLY A 48 11.68 -11.46 -10.56
C GLY A 48 11.31 -11.51 -9.08
N VAL A 49 10.83 -10.41 -8.48
CA VAL A 49 10.41 -10.35 -7.08
C VAL A 49 8.91 -10.13 -7.00
N ALA A 50 8.21 -10.99 -6.26
CA ALA A 50 6.78 -10.84 -5.96
C ALA A 50 6.58 -10.84 -4.45
N LEU A 51 6.02 -9.76 -3.91
CA LEU A 51 5.84 -9.57 -2.49
C LEU A 51 4.36 -9.46 -2.15
N PRO A 52 3.85 -10.23 -1.17
CA PRO A 52 2.43 -10.20 -0.85
C PRO A 52 2.01 -8.86 -0.22
N PHE A 53 0.84 -8.38 -0.60
CA PHE A 53 0.17 -7.26 0.02
C PHE A 53 -1.28 -7.60 0.33
N GLU A 54 -1.87 -6.87 1.25
CA GLU A 54 -3.30 -6.87 1.49
C GLU A 54 -3.89 -5.55 0.99
N ARG A 55 -4.99 -5.62 0.24
CA ARG A 55 -5.73 -4.41 -0.15
C ARG A 55 -6.37 -3.77 1.06
N LEU A 56 -6.40 -2.44 1.05
CA LEU A 56 -7.09 -1.63 2.03
C LEU A 56 -8.28 -0.95 1.34
N ALA A 57 -9.37 -0.77 2.08
CA ALA A 57 -10.48 0.06 1.64
C ALA A 57 -10.34 1.44 2.30
N PRO A 58 -10.17 2.53 1.53
CA PRO A 58 -10.11 3.87 2.07
C PRO A 58 -11.48 4.32 2.58
N ALA A 59 -11.50 5.13 3.64
CA ALA A 59 -12.69 5.88 4.01
C ALA A 59 -13.01 6.94 2.93
N PRO A 60 -14.27 7.36 2.77
CA PRO A 60 -14.61 8.44 1.84
C PRO A 60 -13.77 9.70 2.11
N GLY A 61 -13.13 10.24 1.07
CA GLY A 61 -12.26 11.42 1.18
C GLY A 61 -10.91 11.19 1.87
N ALA A 62 -10.53 9.94 2.19
CA ALA A 62 -9.26 9.65 2.83
C ALA A 62 -8.07 10.13 1.96
N SER A 63 -7.18 10.90 2.58
CA SER A 63 -5.98 11.43 1.93
C SER A 63 -4.79 11.43 2.87
N VAL A 64 -3.59 11.40 2.29
CA VAL A 64 -2.31 11.54 2.99
C VAL A 64 -1.54 12.67 2.33
N ALA A 65 -1.14 13.67 3.12
CA ALA A 65 -0.48 14.87 2.61
C ALA A 65 -1.25 15.57 1.46
N GLY A 66 -2.59 15.59 1.55
CA GLY A 66 -3.47 16.18 0.53
C GLY A 66 -3.68 15.30 -0.72
N LEU A 67 -3.06 14.13 -0.80
CA LEU A 67 -3.21 13.20 -1.92
C LEU A 67 -4.20 12.09 -1.57
N PRO A 68 -5.22 11.82 -2.41
CA PRO A 68 -6.24 10.83 -2.11
C PRO A 68 -5.68 9.41 -2.10
N LEU A 69 -6.19 8.58 -1.19
CA LEU A 69 -5.91 7.14 -1.18
C LEU A 69 -6.93 6.44 -2.09
N LEU A 70 -6.53 6.11 -3.32
CA LEU A 70 -7.43 5.52 -4.32
C LEU A 70 -7.47 4.00 -4.24
N GLN A 71 -6.31 3.35 -4.38
CA GLN A 71 -6.18 1.90 -4.24
C GLN A 71 -5.09 1.56 -3.23
N PRO A 72 -5.25 1.94 -1.95
CA PRO A 72 -4.24 1.70 -0.93
C PRO A 72 -4.04 0.21 -0.66
N ALA A 73 -2.79 -0.21 -0.51
CA ALA A 73 -2.41 -1.57 -0.17
C ALA A 73 -1.24 -1.62 0.80
N ALA A 74 -1.26 -2.60 1.72
CA ALA A 74 -0.25 -2.76 2.75
C ALA A 74 0.61 -3.99 2.49
N ARG A 75 1.93 -3.87 2.56
CA ARG A 75 2.82 -5.03 2.60
C ARG A 75 2.51 -5.91 3.80
N ILE A 76 2.40 -7.22 3.57
CA ILE A 76 2.18 -8.24 4.60
C ILE A 76 3.30 -9.30 4.57
N SER A 77 3.43 -10.10 5.62
CA SER A 77 4.29 -11.28 5.61
C SER A 77 3.67 -12.38 4.76
N GLU A 78 4.49 -13.33 4.30
CA GLU A 78 3.98 -14.53 3.63
C GLU A 78 3.08 -15.37 4.54
N ALA A 79 3.42 -15.47 5.83
CA ALA A 79 2.57 -16.15 6.82
C ALA A 79 1.16 -15.52 6.87
N ARG A 80 1.08 -14.19 6.89
CA ARG A 80 -0.20 -13.48 6.88
C ARG A 80 -0.97 -13.66 5.56
N ALA A 81 -0.26 -13.71 4.44
CA ALA A 81 -0.88 -13.99 3.14
C ALA A 81 -1.51 -15.38 3.14
N LYS A 82 -0.76 -16.41 3.58
CA LYS A 82 -1.24 -17.79 3.71
C LYS A 82 -2.43 -17.91 4.66
N GLU A 83 -2.42 -17.18 5.78
CA GLU A 83 -3.57 -17.13 6.70
C GLU A 83 -4.83 -16.59 6.02
N LEU A 84 -4.71 -15.49 5.27
CA LEU A 84 -5.83 -14.87 4.56
C LEU A 84 -6.35 -15.76 3.42
N ASP A 85 -5.44 -16.40 2.68
CA ASP A 85 -5.81 -17.37 1.64
C ASP A 85 -6.50 -18.60 2.24
N ALA A 86 -6.02 -19.11 3.38
CA ALA A 86 -6.66 -20.20 4.10
C ALA A 86 -8.06 -19.81 4.61
N GLN A 87 -8.22 -18.59 5.14
CA GLN A 87 -9.53 -18.06 5.54
C GLN A 87 -10.49 -17.95 4.36
N ALA A 88 -10.01 -17.52 3.19
CA ALA A 88 -10.81 -17.46 1.97
C ALA A 88 -11.21 -18.87 1.48
N LYS A 89 -10.27 -19.82 1.50
CA LYS A 89 -10.50 -21.23 1.08
C LYS A 89 -11.37 -22.02 2.07
N ALA A 90 -11.41 -21.64 3.34
CA ALA A 90 -12.28 -22.29 4.33
C ALA A 90 -13.79 -22.15 4.00
N GLY A 91 -14.17 -21.25 3.09
CA GLY A 91 -15.53 -21.16 2.53
C GLY A 91 -15.77 -21.97 1.24
N THR A 92 -14.73 -22.49 0.60
CA THR A 92 -14.77 -23.23 -0.68
C THR A 92 -13.55 -24.16 -0.80
N SER A 93 -13.57 -25.34 -0.17
CA SER A 93 -12.47 -26.33 -0.30
C SER A 93 -12.64 -27.15 -1.59
N THR A 94 -11.59 -27.48 -2.35
CA THR A 94 -10.66 -28.61 -2.08
C THR A 94 -9.16 -28.25 -2.18
N PRO A 95 -8.26 -29.08 -1.59
CA PRO A 95 -6.83 -28.81 -1.49
C PRO A 95 -6.01 -29.63 -2.49
N GLU A 96 -5.21 -28.98 -3.32
CA GLU A 96 -4.10 -29.62 -4.04
C GLU A 96 -3.04 -28.57 -4.42
N ASP A 97 -1.78 -29.02 -4.38
CA ASP A 97 -0.51 -28.40 -4.76
C ASP A 97 0.20 -27.47 -3.76
N GLU A 98 1.03 -28.10 -2.92
CA GLU A 98 2.19 -27.47 -2.28
C GLU A 98 3.42 -27.64 -3.19
N LEU A 99 4.04 -26.52 -3.60
CA LEU A 99 5.31 -26.51 -4.35
C LEU A 99 6.42 -25.80 -3.55
N ASP A 100 7.63 -26.32 -3.75
CA ASP A 100 8.88 -26.04 -3.05
C ASP A 100 9.18 -24.55 -2.84
N THR A 101 8.98 -24.07 -1.61
CA THR A 101 9.41 -22.73 -1.19
C THR A 101 10.65 -22.85 -0.31
N ILE A 102 11.81 -22.40 -0.82
CA ILE A 102 13.02 -22.22 -0.01
C ILE A 102 12.81 -21.01 0.90
N THR A 103 12.60 -21.24 2.19
CA THR A 103 12.44 -20.17 3.19
C THR A 103 13.80 -19.69 3.67
N VAL A 104 14.22 -18.50 3.23
CA VAL A 104 15.42 -17.82 3.77
C VAL A 104 15.01 -16.91 4.92
N SER A 105 15.10 -17.40 6.17
CA SER A 105 14.88 -16.59 7.37
C SER A 105 16.16 -15.86 7.75
N ALA A 106 16.22 -14.56 7.46
CA ALA A 106 17.23 -13.68 8.03
C ALA A 106 16.74 -13.13 9.38
N ASP A 107 17.31 -13.62 10.48
CA ASP A 107 17.18 -12.99 11.79
C ASP A 107 17.94 -11.65 11.78
N LYS A 108 17.22 -10.55 11.53
CA LYS A 108 17.73 -9.20 11.77
C LYS A 108 17.07 -8.61 13.01
N LYS A 109 17.91 -8.06 13.90
CA LYS A 109 17.52 -7.23 15.05
C LYS A 109 16.36 -6.30 14.67
N LYS A 110 15.42 -6.12 15.60
CA LYS A 110 14.24 -5.22 15.56
C LYS A 110 14.64 -3.73 15.46
N ASP A 111 15.42 -3.34 14.46
CA ASP A 111 15.38 -1.96 14.01
C ASP A 111 13.97 -1.76 13.42
N LYS A 112 13.23 -0.81 13.97
CA LYS A 112 11.87 -0.49 13.51
C LYS A 112 11.95 -0.18 12.02
N ARG A 113 11.57 -1.13 11.16
CA ARG A 113 11.53 -0.92 9.71
C ARG A 113 10.84 0.42 9.42
N PRO A 114 11.42 1.26 8.54
CA PRO A 114 10.92 2.62 8.32
C PRO A 114 9.45 2.57 7.89
N ALA A 115 8.67 3.54 8.35
CA ALA A 115 7.32 3.71 7.86
C ALA A 115 7.38 4.49 6.55
N TRP A 116 6.81 3.91 5.50
CA TRP A 116 6.83 4.48 4.16
C TRP A 116 5.47 4.31 3.51
N LEU A 117 5.19 5.19 2.55
CA LEU A 117 4.06 5.16 1.65
C LEU A 117 4.56 5.56 0.27
N LEU A 118 4.24 4.76 -0.73
CA LEU A 118 4.48 5.10 -2.12
C LEU A 118 3.15 5.30 -2.84
N PHE A 119 3.01 6.43 -3.52
CA PHE A 119 1.92 6.64 -4.46
C PHE A 119 2.32 6.04 -5.80
N GLY A 120 1.46 5.18 -6.33
CA GLY A 120 1.65 4.47 -7.59
C GLY A 120 0.87 5.11 -8.74
N ALA A 121 0.79 4.37 -9.84
CA ALA A 121 0.06 4.73 -11.05
C ALA A 121 -1.42 5.07 -10.78
N ASP A 122 -2.06 4.40 -9.81
CA ASP A 122 -3.43 4.69 -9.38
C ASP A 122 -3.70 6.18 -9.14
N LEU A 123 -2.72 6.88 -8.54
CA LEU A 123 -2.75 8.33 -8.35
C LEU A 123 -1.95 9.07 -9.44
N LEU A 124 -0.76 8.60 -9.78
CA LEU A 124 0.17 9.33 -10.64
C LEU A 124 -0.32 9.45 -12.08
N ASP A 125 -1.11 8.51 -12.59
CA ASP A 125 -1.72 8.58 -13.93
C ASP A 125 -2.79 9.69 -14.02
N ARG A 126 -3.25 10.22 -12.87
CA ARG A 126 -4.15 11.38 -12.80
C ARG A 126 -3.39 12.71 -12.81
N CYS A 127 -2.07 12.66 -12.79
CA CYS A 127 -1.22 13.83 -12.75
C CYS A 127 -0.63 14.09 -14.14
N SER A 128 -0.90 15.27 -14.69
CA SER A 128 -0.32 15.69 -15.97
C SER A 128 1.13 16.14 -15.82
N ARG A 129 1.58 16.43 -14.59
CA ARG A 129 2.93 16.93 -14.29
C ARG A 129 3.33 16.64 -12.84
N VAL A 130 4.56 16.18 -12.66
CA VAL A 130 5.22 15.96 -11.36
C VAL A 130 6.61 16.57 -11.42
N GLU A 131 6.84 17.63 -10.65
CA GLU A 131 8.10 18.40 -10.65
C GLU A 131 8.70 18.49 -9.25
N LEU A 132 10.04 18.46 -9.17
CA LEU A 132 10.76 18.75 -7.94
C LEU A 132 11.15 20.23 -7.92
N ASP A 133 10.44 21.02 -7.12
CA ASP A 133 10.82 22.40 -6.79
C ASP A 133 12.01 22.35 -5.83
N LYS A 134 13.23 22.36 -6.39
CA LYS A 134 14.48 22.30 -5.63
C LYS A 134 14.62 23.46 -4.62
N PRO A 135 14.34 24.74 -4.99
CA PRO A 135 14.33 25.83 -4.01
C PRO A 135 13.36 25.60 -2.85
N GLY A 136 12.15 25.13 -3.15
CA GLY A 136 11.12 24.85 -2.15
C GLY A 136 11.27 23.51 -1.43
N ARG A 137 12.23 22.66 -1.83
CA ARG A 137 12.40 21.27 -1.38
C ARG A 137 11.08 20.49 -1.32
N ARG A 138 10.24 20.67 -2.34
CA ARG A 138 8.90 20.09 -2.40
C ARG A 138 8.59 19.52 -3.77
N TRP A 139 7.71 18.53 -3.78
CA TRP A 139 7.13 18.02 -5.02
C TRP A 139 5.90 18.85 -5.37
N LEU A 140 5.82 19.28 -6.62
CA LEU A 140 4.66 19.94 -7.20
C LEU A 140 3.98 18.94 -8.12
N LEU A 141 2.74 18.61 -7.79
CA LEU A 141 1.91 17.70 -8.57
C LEU A 141 0.74 18.49 -9.15
N THR A 142 0.58 18.44 -10.47
CA THR A 142 -0.59 18.98 -11.16
C THR A 142 -1.47 17.80 -11.56
N CYS A 143 -2.57 17.59 -10.83
CA CYS A 143 -3.43 16.42 -11.02
C CYS A 143 -4.90 16.82 -11.19
N ASN A 144 -5.63 16.01 -11.96
CA ASN A 144 -7.07 16.07 -12.04
C ASN A 144 -7.67 15.01 -11.12
N LEU A 145 -8.14 15.43 -9.95
CA LEU A 145 -8.63 14.54 -8.89
C LEU A 145 -10.17 14.55 -8.76
N ASP A 146 -10.87 15.16 -9.71
CA ASP A 146 -12.31 15.46 -9.66
C ASP A 146 -13.21 14.20 -9.59
N GLY A 147 -12.66 13.01 -9.85
CA GLY A 147 -13.38 11.74 -9.72
C GLY A 147 -13.33 11.08 -8.35
N ALA A 148 -12.64 11.65 -7.34
CA ALA A 148 -12.50 11.04 -6.01
C ALA A 148 -13.52 11.56 -4.98
N GLN A 149 -14.30 12.61 -5.30
CA GLN A 149 -15.22 13.28 -4.37
C GLN A 149 -16.71 12.97 -4.61
N THR A 150 -17.08 12.21 -5.64
CA THR A 150 -18.48 12.05 -6.07
C THR A 150 -19.26 10.92 -5.39
N ALA A 151 -18.89 10.54 -4.17
CA ALA A 151 -19.71 9.70 -3.30
C ALA A 151 -20.40 10.56 -2.22
N GLN A 152 -21.11 11.59 -2.66
CA GLN A 152 -22.08 12.33 -1.84
C GLN A 152 -23.30 12.60 -2.71
N ARG A 153 -24.24 11.66 -2.73
CA ARG A 153 -25.69 11.90 -2.76
C ARG A 153 -26.39 10.72 -2.08
#